data_AF-A0A9E1XQP0-F1
#
_entry.id   AF-A0A9E1XQP0-F1
#
_cell.length_a   1.000
_cell.length_b   1.000
_cell.length_c   1.000
_cell.angle_alpha   90.00
_cell.angle_beta   90.00
_cell.angle_gamma   90.00
#
_symmetry.space_group_name_H-M   'P 1'
#
loop_
_entity.id
_entity.type
_entity.pdbx_description
1 polymer ?
#
loop_
_entity_poly.entity_id
_entity_poly.type
_entity_poly.pdbx_seq_one_letter_code
_entity_poly.pdbx_strand_id
1 'polypeptide(L)'
;MLSERSNQPTDGQRMHMLNSSHVQTKIERGWGLKTIVWGAKKRPGAMLHSLYLTILSRPPTQAEIATARSYTTGGRVKKAQGIHDLAWALINTKEFLYRH
;
A
#
# COMPACT_ATOMS: atom_id res chain seq x y z
N MET A 1 -2.86 41.53 9.13
CA MET A 1 -2.78 40.48 8.09
C MET A 1 -2.06 39.29 8.68
N LEU A 2 -2.78 38.31 9.23
CA LEU A 2 -2.18 37.06 9.70
C LEU A 2 -2.25 36.07 8.54
N SER A 3 -1.08 35.77 7.96
CA SER A 3 -0.95 34.74 6.94
C SER A 3 -1.19 33.38 7.60
N GLU A 4 -2.40 32.85 7.44
CA GLU A 4 -2.68 31.45 7.71
C GLU A 4 -1.80 30.60 6.79
N ARG A 5 -0.76 29.99 7.37
CA ARG A 5 -0.04 28.88 6.73
C ARG A 5 -0.98 27.67 6.72
N SER A 6 -1.84 27.59 5.71
CA SER A 6 -2.62 26.40 5.43
C SER A 6 -1.65 25.28 5.04
N ASN A 7 -1.44 24.33 5.95
CA ASN A 7 -0.59 23.16 5.76
C ASN A 7 -1.38 21.97 5.16
N GLN A 8 -2.57 22.23 4.63
CA GLN A 8 -3.42 21.19 4.05
C GLN A 8 -3.09 21.02 2.57
N PRO A 9 -2.59 19.85 2.13
CA PRO A 9 -2.37 19.60 0.71
C PRO A 9 -3.71 19.65 -0.01
N THR A 10 -3.78 20.43 -1.10
CA THR A 10 -4.99 20.56 -1.92
C THR A 10 -5.30 19.25 -2.65
N ASP A 11 -6.57 18.99 -2.97
CA ASP A 11 -7.00 17.74 -3.63
C ASP A 11 -6.31 17.51 -4.99
N GLY A 12 -5.95 18.59 -5.70
CA GLY A 12 -5.11 18.53 -6.90
C GLY A 12 -3.66 18.10 -6.63
N GLN A 13 -3.05 18.57 -5.53
CA GLN A 13 -1.71 18.12 -5.09
C GLN A 13 -1.73 16.67 -4.58
N ARG A 14 -2.83 16.25 -3.94
CA ARG A 14 -3.05 14.85 -3.54
C ARG A 14 -3.15 13.96 -4.78
N MET A 15 -3.94 14.34 -5.78
CA MET A 15 -4.04 13.63 -7.06
C MET A 15 -2.70 13.55 -7.81
N HIS A 16 -1.89 14.61 -7.81
CA HIS A 16 -0.56 14.60 -8.41
C HIS A 16 0.46 13.74 -7.63
N MET A 17 0.40 13.68 -6.30
CA MET A 17 1.22 12.74 -5.52
C MET A 17 0.81 11.28 -5.74
N LEU A 18 -0.48 11.01 -5.91
CA LEU A 18 -1.05 9.66 -6.03
C LEU A 18 -0.90 9.06 -7.44
N ASN A 19 -0.76 9.89 -8.48
CA ASN A 19 -0.61 9.44 -9.87
C ASN A 19 0.83 9.47 -10.41
N SER A 20 1.83 9.82 -9.59
CA SER A 20 3.20 9.92 -10.08
C SER A 20 3.94 8.60 -9.95
N SER A 21 4.47 8.09 -11.07
CA SER A 21 5.42 6.96 -11.19
C SER A 21 6.53 6.94 -10.12
N HIS A 22 6.81 8.08 -9.49
CA HIS A 22 7.70 8.24 -8.35
C HIS A 22 7.27 7.44 -7.10
N VAL A 23 5.99 7.45 -6.72
CA VAL A 23 5.51 6.67 -5.55
C VAL A 23 5.58 5.18 -5.87
N GLN A 24 5.14 4.79 -7.06
CA GLN A 24 5.27 3.42 -7.56
C GLN A 24 6.74 2.96 -7.56
N THR A 25 7.66 3.79 -8.05
CA THR A 25 9.10 3.51 -8.03
C THR A 25 9.64 3.33 -6.61
N LYS A 26 9.17 4.13 -5.65
CA LYS A 26 9.55 3.99 -4.23
C LYS A 26 8.99 2.71 -3.60
N ILE A 27 7.77 2.32 -3.96
CA ILE A 27 7.15 1.06 -3.53
C ILE A 27 7.95 -0.12 -4.09
N GLU A 28 8.29 -0.10 -5.38
CA GLU A 28 9.05 -1.18 -6.05
C GLU A 28 10.50 -1.27 -5.58
N ARG A 29 11.18 -0.13 -5.39
CA ARG A 29 12.61 -0.08 -5.05
C ARG A 29 12.89 -0.07 -3.56
N GLY A 30 11.92 0.33 -2.75
CA GLY A 30 12.04 0.54 -1.31
C GLY A 30 12.40 -0.73 -0.54
N TRP A 31 13.31 -0.59 0.41
CA TRP A 31 13.78 -1.71 1.23
C TRP A 31 12.67 -2.28 2.13
N GLY A 32 11.81 -1.43 2.68
CA GLY A 32 10.69 -1.84 3.54
C GLY A 32 9.79 -2.88 2.86
N LEU A 33 9.30 -2.57 1.65
CA LEU A 33 8.44 -3.50 0.92
C LEU A 33 9.20 -4.76 0.50
N LYS A 34 10.47 -4.65 0.09
CA LYS A 34 11.33 -5.81 -0.21
C LYS A 34 11.46 -6.75 0.98
N THR A 35 11.62 -6.24 2.20
CA THR A 35 11.68 -7.09 3.40
C THR A 35 10.38 -7.85 3.64
N ILE A 36 9.23 -7.21 3.40
CA ILE A 36 7.91 -7.83 3.53
C ILE A 36 7.74 -8.91 2.45
N VAL A 37 8.11 -8.63 1.20
CA VAL A 37 8.08 -9.59 0.08
C VAL A 37 9.02 -10.77 0.34
N TRP A 38 10.20 -10.53 0.91
CA TRP A 38 11.14 -11.58 1.27
C TRP A 38 10.64 -12.42 2.45
N GLY A 39 10.04 -11.80 3.48
CA GLY A 39 9.39 -12.49 4.58
C GLY A 39 8.19 -13.32 4.12
N ALA A 40 7.44 -12.83 3.13
CA ALA A 40 6.29 -13.50 2.53
C ALA A 40 6.65 -14.83 1.86
N LYS A 41 7.84 -14.93 1.23
CA LYS A 41 8.32 -16.20 0.67
C LYS A 41 8.40 -17.30 1.73
N LYS A 42 8.68 -16.95 2.99
CA LYS A 42 8.78 -17.89 4.10
C LYS A 42 7.41 -18.21 4.73
N ARG A 43 6.48 -17.24 4.75
CA ARG A 43 5.13 -17.38 5.34
C ARG A 43 4.07 -16.62 4.52
N PRO A 44 3.51 -17.21 3.47
CA PRO A 44 2.57 -16.52 2.59
C PRO A 44 1.28 -16.08 3.31
N GLY A 45 0.85 -16.81 4.34
CA GLY A 45 -0.32 -16.43 5.15
C GLY A 45 -0.10 -15.22 6.06
N ALA A 46 1.14 -14.97 6.50
CA ALA A 46 1.48 -13.86 7.39
C ALA A 46 1.78 -12.55 6.63
N MET A 47 2.10 -12.65 5.34
CA MET A 47 2.42 -11.52 4.48
C MET A 47 1.34 -10.44 4.49
N LEU A 48 0.07 -10.82 4.34
CA LEU A 48 -1.03 -9.87 4.28
C LEU A 48 -1.12 -9.08 5.59
N HIS A 49 -0.99 -9.75 6.73
CA HIS A 49 -0.97 -9.07 8.02
C HIS A 49 0.18 -8.09 8.14
N SER A 50 1.40 -8.49 7.76
CA SER A 50 2.57 -7.61 7.78
C SER A 50 2.39 -6.39 6.87
N LEU A 51 1.79 -6.57 5.69
CA LEU A 51 1.59 -5.49 4.73
C LEU A 51 0.57 -4.46 5.25
N TYR A 52 -0.57 -4.91 5.76
CA TYR A 52 -1.59 -4.03 6.34
C TYR A 52 -1.08 -3.32 7.59
N LEU A 53 -0.33 -4.01 8.46
CA LEU A 53 0.31 -3.36 9.60
C LEU A 53 1.36 -2.33 9.18
N THR A 54 2.09 -2.57 8.11
CA THR A 54 3.12 -1.61 7.66
C THR A 54 2.49 -0.36 7.03
N ILE A 55 1.41 -0.52 6.26
CA ILE A 55 0.82 0.58 5.48
C ILE A 55 -0.28 1.30 6.26
N LEU A 56 -1.18 0.54 6.89
CA LEU A 56 -2.36 1.08 7.60
C LEU A 56 -2.23 1.01 9.12
N SER A 57 -1.12 0.48 9.65
CA SER A 57 -0.88 0.37 11.11
C SER A 57 -2.01 -0.36 11.87
N ARG A 58 -2.75 -1.24 11.18
CA ARG A 58 -3.82 -2.08 11.75
C ARG A 58 -3.83 -3.48 11.12
N PRO A 59 -4.40 -4.49 11.80
CA PRO A 59 -4.61 -5.78 11.18
C PRO A 59 -5.68 -5.71 10.07
N PRO A 60 -5.59 -6.55 9.03
CA PRO A 60 -6.63 -6.68 8.02
C PRO A 60 -7.87 -7.38 8.60
N THR A 61 -9.03 -7.04 8.07
CA THR A 61 -10.29 -7.74 8.33
C THR A 61 -10.38 -9.04 7.51
N GLN A 62 -11.29 -9.94 7.89
CA GLN A 62 -11.44 -11.21 7.19
C GLN A 62 -11.89 -11.04 5.71
N ALA A 63 -12.72 -10.03 5.42
CA ALA A 63 -13.12 -9.68 4.07
C ALA A 63 -11.94 -9.18 3.23
N GLU A 64 -11.10 -8.31 3.79
CA GLU A 64 -9.87 -7.81 3.15
C GLU A 64 -8.87 -8.93 2.85
N ILE A 65 -8.71 -9.87 3.78
CA ILE A 65 -7.87 -11.06 3.57
C ILE A 65 -8.41 -11.90 2.42
N ALA A 66 -9.72 -12.14 2.36
CA ALA A 66 -10.34 -12.94 1.30
C ALA A 66 -10.12 -12.30 -0.09
N THR A 67 -10.37 -10.99 -0.20
CA THR A 67 -10.15 -10.24 -1.45
C THR A 67 -8.67 -10.22 -1.85
N ALA A 68 -7.76 -9.93 -0.90
CA ALA A 68 -6.33 -9.89 -1.19
C ALA A 68 -5.74 -11.27 -1.54
N ARG A 69 -6.25 -12.35 -0.92
CA ARG A 69 -5.89 -13.72 -1.30
C ARG A 69 -6.36 -14.03 -2.71
N SER A 70 -7.63 -13.76 -3.02
CA SER A 70 -8.18 -13.97 -4.37
C SER A 70 -7.33 -13.27 -5.44
N TYR A 71 -6.92 -12.03 -5.19
CA TYR A 71 -6.08 -11.25 -6.09
C TYR A 71 -4.67 -11.83 -6.26
N THR A 72 -4.05 -12.30 -5.17
CA THR A 72 -2.68 -12.84 -5.18
C THR A 72 -2.58 -14.30 -5.64
N THR A 73 -3.67 -15.08 -5.58
CA THR A 73 -3.71 -16.48 -6.04
C THR A 73 -4.37 -16.66 -7.41
N GLY A 74 -5.20 -15.71 -7.85
CA GLY A 74 -6.04 -15.84 -9.06
C GLY A 74 -5.38 -15.48 -10.39
N GLY A 75 -4.17 -14.91 -10.41
CA GLY A 75 -3.55 -14.38 -11.63
C GLY A 75 -2.24 -15.06 -12.02
N ARG A 76 -1.93 -15.07 -13.32
CA ARG A 76 -0.61 -15.40 -13.94
C ARG A 76 0.53 -14.46 -13.50
N VAL A 77 0.33 -13.67 -12.46
CA VAL A 77 1.19 -12.59 -12.01
C VAL A 77 2.20 -13.15 -11.01
N LYS A 78 3.48 -12.83 -11.20
CA LYS A 78 4.54 -13.24 -10.27
C LYS A 78 4.19 -12.73 -8.87
N LYS A 79 4.28 -13.58 -7.84
CA LYS A 79 3.93 -13.24 -6.45
C LYS A 79 4.47 -11.89 -5.96
N ALA A 80 5.68 -11.51 -6.37
CA ALA A 80 6.27 -10.22 -6.02
C ALA A 80 5.48 -9.02 -6.59
N GLN A 81 5.01 -9.13 -7.84
CA GLN A 81 4.23 -8.09 -8.49
C GLN A 81 2.86 -7.92 -7.81
N GLY A 82 2.18 -9.02 -7.49
CA GLY A 82 0.89 -8.95 -6.78
C GLY A 82 0.99 -8.28 -5.39
N ILE A 83 2.16 -8.33 -4.74
CA ILE A 83 2.41 -7.62 -3.47
C ILE A 83 2.60 -6.13 -3.71
N HIS A 84 3.33 -5.76 -4.76
CA HIS A 84 3.52 -4.36 -5.13
C HIS A 84 2.19 -3.72 -5.51
N ASP A 85 1.38 -4.41 -6.30
CA ASP A 85 0.05 -3.96 -6.72
C ASP A 85 -0.89 -3.81 -5.52
N LEU A 86 -0.86 -4.77 -4.57
CA LEU A 86 -1.63 -4.67 -3.33
C LEU A 86 -1.16 -3.52 -2.44
N ALA A 87 0.16 -3.32 -2.31
CA ALA A 87 0.71 -2.19 -1.55
C ALA A 87 0.29 -0.85 -2.16
N TRP A 88 0.33 -0.76 -3.49
CA TRP A 88 -0.13 0.40 -4.22
C TRP A 88 -1.63 0.64 -4.02
N ALA A 89 -2.46 -0.41 -4.09
CA ALA A 89 -3.89 -0.31 -3.82
C ALA A 89 -4.17 0.19 -2.40
N LEU A 90 -3.45 -0.30 -1.39
CA LEU A 90 -3.60 0.11 0.01
C LEU A 90 -3.24 1.59 0.23
N ILE A 91 -2.14 2.06 -0.35
CA ILE A 91 -1.72 3.46 -0.28
C ILE A 91 -2.73 4.39 -0.98
N ASN A 92 -3.45 3.89 -1.98
CA ASN A 92 -4.49 4.65 -2.69
C ASN A 92 -5.88 4.51 -2.07
N THR A 93 -6.02 3.82 -0.93
CA THR A 93 -7.32 3.75 -0.24
C THR A 93 -7.67 5.08 0.41
N LYS A 94 -8.97 5.37 0.48
CA LYS A 94 -9.49 6.50 1.26
C LYS A 94 -9.00 6.44 2.71
N GLU A 95 -8.90 5.24 3.28
CA GLU A 95 -8.40 5.07 4.64
C GLU A 95 -6.97 5.60 4.80
N PHE A 96 -6.06 5.22 3.92
CA PHE A 96 -4.70 5.76 3.94
C PHE A 96 -4.71 7.28 3.77
N LEU A 97 -5.46 7.80 2.79
CA LEU A 97 -5.50 9.23 2.49
C LEU A 97 -6.10 10.13 3.57
N TYR A 98 -7.05 9.63 4.36
CA TYR A 98 -7.76 10.42 5.36
C TYR A 98 -7.33 10.12 6.80
N ARG A 99 -6.58 9.03 7.05
CA ARG A 99 -6.21 8.60 8.41
C ARG A 99 -4.70 8.45 8.63
N HIS A 100 -3.89 8.56 7.59
CA HIS A 100 -2.43 8.38 7.63
C HIS A 100 -1.71 9.44 6.78
#